data_AF-A0A915M242-F1
#
_entry.id   AF-A0A915M242-F1
#
_cell.length_a   1.000
_cell.length_b   1.000
_cell.length_c   1.000
_cell.angle_alpha   90.00
_cell.angle_beta   90.00
_cell.angle_gamma   90.00
#
_symmetry.space_group_name_H-M   'P 1'
#
loop_
_entity.id
_entity.type
_entity.pdbx_description
1 polymer ?
#
loop_
_entity_poly.entity_id
_entity_poly.type
_entity_poly.pdbx_seq_one_letter_code
_entity_poly.pdbx_strand_id
1 'polypeptide(L)' 'MFGLDPIPELQANNPSNLWMEYSKERVCNEAKTLPLNEPIHPDRVRFVCISDTHNHLDQILHCIPPGDKKVSGNV' A
#
# COMPACT_ATOMS: atom_id res chain seq x y z
N MET A 1 -2.84 24.48 -5.31
CA MET A 1 -3.31 24.04 -6.63
C MET A 1 -2.16 23.27 -7.25
N PHE A 2 -2.11 21.94 -7.06
CA PHE A 2 -1.08 21.10 -7.67
C PHE A 2 -1.52 20.81 -9.10
N GLY A 3 -1.21 21.73 -10.01
CA GLY A 3 -1.37 21.49 -11.44
C GLY A 3 -0.22 20.61 -11.89
N LEU A 4 -0.51 19.35 -12.22
CA LEU A 4 0.42 18.54 -13.00
C LEU A 4 0.39 19.11 -14.42
N ASP A 5 1.51 19.66 -14.88
CA ASP A 5 1.65 20.03 -16.28
C ASP A 5 1.39 18.79 -17.16
N PRO A 6 0.68 18.93 -18.29
CA PRO A 6 0.39 17.80 -19.15
C PRO A 6 1.69 17.18 -19.68
N ILE A 7 1.89 15.89 -19.41
CA ILE A 7 3.05 15.15 -19.92
C ILE A 7 2.95 15.07 -21.45
N PRO A 8 4.01 15.41 -22.21
CA PRO A 8 4.00 15.28 -23.67
C PRO A 8 3.61 13.86 -24.11
N GLU A 9 2.71 13.72 -25.08
CA GLU A 9 2.17 12.42 -25.58
C GLU A 9 3.25 11.37 -25.89
N LEU A 10 4.48 11.81 -26.22
CA LEU A 10 5.61 10.93 -26.51
C LEU A 10 6.11 10.16 -25.27
N GLN A 11 5.98 10.71 -24.06
CA GLN A 11 6.33 10.02 -22.80
C GLN A 11 5.22 9.08 -22.34
N ALA A 12 3.96 9.33 -22.72
CA ALA A 12 2.81 8.53 -22.31
C ALA A 12 2.85 7.08 -22.83
N ASN A 13 3.58 6.83 -23.93
CA ASN A 13 3.67 5.51 -24.58
C ASN A 13 4.71 4.57 -23.97
N ASN A 14 5.47 5.01 -22.96
CA ASN A 14 6.41 4.15 -22.25
C ASN A 14 6.17 4.24 -20.72
N PRO A 15 5.43 3.27 -20.13
CA PRO A 15 5.09 3.31 -18.72
C PRO A 15 6.33 3.25 -17.80
N SER A 16 7.45 2.67 -18.26
CA SER A 16 8.70 2.68 -17.50
C SER A 16 9.28 4.09 -17.38
N ASN A 17 9.22 4.89 -18.44
CA ASN A 17 9.72 6.27 -18.41
C ASN A 17 8.84 7.17 -17.55
N LEU A 18 7.52 7.02 -17.65
CA LEU A 18 6.57 7.72 -16.77
C LEU A 18 6.82 7.38 -15.31
N TRP A 19 6.99 6.09 -14.99
CA TRP A 19 7.27 5.65 -13.63
C TRP A 19 8.55 6.28 -13.07
N MET A 20 9.63 6.33 -13.86
CA MET A 20 10.88 6.97 -13.44
C MET A 20 10.68 8.45 -13.10
N GLU A 21 9.94 9.21 -13.91
CA GLU A 21 9.66 10.62 -13.62
C GLU A 21 8.81 10.79 -12.35
N TYR A 22 7.69 10.07 -12.23
CA TYR A 22 6.84 10.16 -11.05
C TYR A 22 7.54 9.69 -9.76
N SER A 23 8.45 8.72 -9.87
CA SER A 23 9.17 8.21 -8.71
C SER A 23 10.09 9.24 -8.06
N LYS A 24 10.56 10.26 -8.81
CA LYS A 24 11.44 11.32 -8.29
C LYS A 24 10.76 12.20 -7.26
N GLU A 25 9.44 12.40 -7.39
CA GLU A 25 8.64 13.23 -6.47
C GLU A 25 7.94 12.40 -5.39
N ARG A 26 8.10 11.06 -5.39
CA ARG A 26 7.47 10.21 -4.38
C ARG A 26 8.09 10.44 -3.02
N VAL A 27 7.26 10.88 -2.09
CA VAL A 27 7.55 10.80 -0.66
C VAL A 27 7.21 9.38 -0.19
N CYS A 28 8.22 8.51 -0.12
CA CYS A 28 8.08 7.19 0.49
C CYS A 28 8.43 7.29 1.98
N ASN A 29 7.41 7.38 2.83
CA ASN A 29 7.60 7.31 4.27
C ASN A 29 7.40 5.87 4.71
N GLU A 30 8.41 5.26 5.33
CA GLU A 30 8.23 3.99 6.02
C GLU A 30 7.20 4.16 7.13
N ALA A 31 6.17 3.32 7.11
CA ALA A 31 5.19 3.32 8.18
C ALA A 31 5.82 2.75 9.45
N LYS A 32 5.66 3.43 10.57
CA LYS A 32 5.99 2.84 11.88
C LYS A 32 5.02 1.70 12.15
N THR A 33 5.52 0.47 12.15
CA THR A 33 4.73 -0.73 12.43
C THR A 33 4.77 -1.08 13.90
N LEU A 34 3.64 -1.56 14.43
CA LEU A 34 3.60 -2.21 15.73
C LEU A 34 4.04 -3.67 15.60
N PRO A 35 4.63 -4.28 16.64
CA PRO A 35 4.84 -5.71 16.71
C PRO A 35 3.52 -6.48 16.54
N LEU A 36 3.55 -7.63 15.85
CA LEU A 36 2.36 -8.47 15.65
C LEU A 36 1.74 -8.94 16.98
N ASN A 37 2.60 -9.20 17.97
CA ASN A 37 2.25 -9.63 19.32
C ASN A 37 1.87 -8.48 20.27
N GLU A 38 1.87 -7.23 19.80
CA GLU A 38 1.40 -6.10 20.60
C GLU A 38 -0.06 -6.37 21.02
N PRO A 39 -0.44 -6.20 22.29
CA PRO A 39 -1.83 -6.39 22.71
C PRO A 39 -2.77 -5.36 22.06
N ILE A 40 -3.96 -5.78 21.66
CA ILE A 40 -5.01 -4.85 21.24
C ILE A 40 -5.65 -4.26 22.50
N HIS A 41 -5.69 -2.93 22.61
CA HIS A 41 -6.44 -2.27 23.67
C HIS A 41 -7.95 -2.58 23.51
N PRO A 42 -8.67 -2.83 24.61
CA PRO A 42 -10.06 -3.31 24.56
C PRO A 42 -11.05 -2.34 23.90
N ASP A 43 -10.67 -1.07 23.77
CA ASP A 43 -11.45 0.02 23.17
C ASP A 43 -11.00 0.38 21.74
N ARG A 44 -10.11 -0.41 21.13
CA ARG A 44 -9.53 -0.11 19.81
C ARG A 44 -9.74 -1.24 18.81
N VAL A 45 -9.74 -0.87 17.54
CA VAL A 45 -9.77 -1.80 16.41
C VAL A 45 -8.42 -1.77 15.71
N ARG A 46 -7.88 -2.95 15.40
CA ARG A 46 -6.70 -3.10 14.55
C ARG A 46 -7.12 -3.34 13.11
N PHE A 47 -6.55 -2.55 12.21
CA PHE A 47 -6.70 -2.73 10.77
C PHE A 47 -5.45 -3.41 10.22
N VAL A 48 -5.66 -4.41 9.37
CA VAL A 48 -4.59 -5.07 8.63
C VAL A 48 -4.74 -4.70 7.16
N CYS A 49 -3.77 -3.95 6.65
CA CYS A 49 -3.71 -3.49 5.27
C CYS A 49 -2.85 -4.44 4.45
N ILE A 50 -3.43 -5.08 3.43
CA ILE A 50 -2.74 -6.01 2.55
C ILE A 50 -3.06 -5.61 1.10
N SER A 51 -2.03 -5.46 0.28
CA SER A 51 -2.13 -5.15 -1.15
C SER A 51 -1.34 -6.17 -1.97
N ASP A 52 -1.64 -6.27 -3.26
CA ASP A 52 -0.82 -6.94 -4.28
C ASP A 52 -0.36 -8.35 -3.92
N THR A 53 -1.28 -9.14 -3.35
CA THR A 53 -0.97 -10.52 -2.96
C THR A 53 -0.79 -11.48 -4.14
N HIS A 54 -1.07 -11.07 -5.38
CA HIS A 54 -0.95 -11.90 -6.59
C HIS A 54 -1.53 -13.33 -6.44
N ASN A 55 -2.71 -13.46 -5.83
CA ASN A 55 -3.36 -14.74 -5.51
C ASN A 55 -2.62 -15.62 -4.48
N HIS A 56 -1.79 -15.03 -3.61
CA HIS A 56 -1.09 -15.71 -2.52
C HIS A 56 -1.59 -15.27 -1.13
N LEU A 57 -2.86 -14.86 -1.05
CA LEU A 57 -3.47 -14.42 0.21
C LEU A 57 -3.46 -15.54 1.28
N ASP A 58 -3.65 -16.78 0.84
CA ASP A 58 -3.59 -17.99 1.67
C ASP A 58 -2.29 -18.12 2.45
N GLN A 59 -1.18 -17.66 1.88
CA GLN A 59 0.13 -17.66 2.53
C GLN A 59 0.26 -16.61 3.63
N ILE A 60 -0.62 -15.62 3.73
CA ILE A 60 -0.49 -14.49 4.67
C ILE A 60 -1.56 -14.58 5.78
N LEU A 61 -2.67 -15.27 5.52
CA LEU A 61 -3.79 -15.37 6.45
C LEU A 61 -3.40 -15.90 7.83
N HIS A 62 -2.42 -16.81 7.91
CA HIS A 62 -1.95 -17.37 9.18
C HIS A 62 -1.20 -16.37 10.07
N CYS A 63 -0.73 -15.25 9.50
CA CYS A 63 -0.05 -14.19 10.23
C CYS A 63 -1.00 -13.15 10.82
N ILE A 64 -2.29 -13.18 10.47
CA ILE A 64 -3.29 -12.19 10.91
C ILE A 64 -3.90 -12.65 12.24
N PRO A 65 -3.74 -11.88 13.34
CA PRO A 65 -4.34 -12.22 14.62
C PRO A 65 -5.88 -12.32 14.55
N PRO A 66 -6.50 -13.23 15.32
CA PRO A 66 -7.96 -13.32 15.41
C PRO A 66 -8.57 -12.00 15.91
N GLY A 67 -9.66 -11.55 15.27
CA GLY A 67 -10.38 -10.33 15.63
C GLY A 67 -10.02 -9.09 14.80
N ASP A 68 -9.00 -9.18 13.95
CA ASP A 68 -8.59 -8.09 13.08
C ASP A 68 -9.49 -7.96 11.83
N LYS A 69 -9.84 -6.73 11.45
CA LYS A 69 -10.59 -6.47 10.22
C LYS A 69 -9.63 -6.25 9.04
N LYS A 70 -9.73 -7.11 8.03
CA LYS A 70 -8.99 -6.98 6.77
C LYS A 70 -9.58 -5.84 5.93
N VAL A 71 -8.73 -4.94 5.44
CA VAL A 71 -9.05 -4.04 4.33
C VAL A 71 -8.26 -4.51 3.13
N SER A 72 -8.95 -5.00 2.11
CA SER A 72 -8.35 -5.45 0.84
C SER A 72 -8.67 -4.39 -0.21
N GLY A 73 -7.64 -3.76 -0.78
CA GLY A 73 -7.77 -2.96 -1.99
C GLY A 73 -7.63 -3.85 -3.21
N ASN A 74 -8.52 -3.70 -4.20
CA ASN A 74 -8.19 -4.12 -5.56
C ASN A 74 -7.46 -2.92 -6.19
N VAL A 75 -6.19 -3.13 -6.54
CA VAL A 75 -5.41 -2.21 -7.35
C VAL A 75 -5.64 -2.55 -8.81
#